data_AF-D5RH35-F1
#
_entry.id   AF-D5RH35-F1
#
_cell.length_a   1.000
_cell.length_b   1.000
_cell.length_c   1.000
_cell.angle_alpha   90.00
_cell.angle_beta   90.00
_cell.angle_gamma   90.00
#
_symmetry.space_group_name_H-M   'P 1'
#
loop_
_entity.id
_entity.type
_entity.pdbx_description
1 polymer ?
#
loop_
_entity_poly.entity_id
_entity_poly.type
_entity_poly.pdbx_seq_one_letter_code
_entity_poly.pdbx_strand_id
1 'polypeptide(L)' 'MAGDGMAEAPVLRPLRQADLAAAQGLSAAVSWPHRLEDWQFLHALGQGVAAEAEGRLLGTAMGWRFGAAQGALGLV' A
#
# COMPACT_ATOMS: atom_id res chain seq x y z
N MET A 1 34.33 9.79 4.44
CA MET A 1 33.50 9.07 5.42
C MET A 1 32.14 8.85 4.77
N ALA A 2 32.02 7.81 3.93
CA ALA A 2 30.73 7.43 3.36
C ALA A 2 29.97 6.69 4.46
N GLY A 3 28.95 7.33 5.03
CA GLY A 3 27.95 6.61 5.79
C GLY A 3 27.08 5.90 4.77
N ASP A 4 27.28 4.60 4.59
CA ASP A 4 26.27 3.74 3.97
C ASP A 4 25.05 3.79 4.90
N GLY A 5 24.19 4.77 4.67
CA GLY A 5 22.88 4.89 5.28
C GLY A 5 22.02 3.77 4.74
N MET A 6 22.19 2.57 5.27
CA MET A 6 21.25 1.48 5.05
C MET A 6 19.95 1.94 5.73
N ALA A 7 19.06 2.53 4.93
CA ALA A 7 17.74 2.95 5.39
C ALA A 7 17.12 1.78 6.18
N GLU A 8 16.57 2.09 7.35
CA GLU A 8 15.96 1.08 8.21
C GLU A 8 14.96 0.26 7.41
N ALA A 9 15.01 -1.07 7.56
CA ALA A 9 14.14 -1.95 6.79
C ALA A 9 12.68 -1.61 7.08
N PRO A 10 11.82 -1.46 6.06
CA PRO A 10 10.43 -1.11 6.29
C PRO A 10 9.72 -2.23 7.05
N VAL A 11 8.92 -1.84 8.04
CA VAL A 11 8.06 -2.74 8.78
C VAL A 11 6.78 -2.97 7.96
N LEU A 12 6.43 -4.23 7.78
CA LEU A 12 5.17 -4.62 7.17
C LEU A 12 4.08 -4.70 8.24
N ARG A 13 2.97 -4.01 8.01
CA ARG A 13 1.81 -4.00 8.90
C ARG A 13 0.51 -4.02 8.11
N PRO A 14 -0.65 -4.31 8.72
CA PRO A 14 -1.94 -4.16 8.04
C PRO A 14 -2.11 -2.73 7.49
N LEU A 15 -2.59 -2.64 6.25
CA LEU A 15 -3.01 -1.38 5.64
C LEU A 15 -4.34 -0.95 6.27
N ARG A 16 -4.38 0.25 6.84
CA ARG A 16 -5.53 0.80 7.55
C ARG A 16 -6.17 1.90 6.71
N GLN A 17 -7.43 2.21 7.02
CA GLN A 17 -8.16 3.28 6.34
C GLN A 17 -7.45 4.65 6.42
N ALA A 18 -6.73 4.93 7.50
CA ALA A 18 -5.95 6.15 7.67
C ALA A 18 -4.78 6.28 6.68
N ASP A 19 -4.31 5.17 6.10
CA ASP A 19 -3.19 5.15 5.16
C ASP A 19 -3.61 5.46 3.72
N LEU A 20 -4.91 5.40 3.41
CA LEU A 20 -5.40 5.43 2.02
C LEU A 20 -5.09 6.74 1.29
N ALA A 21 -5.08 7.86 2.01
CA ALA A 21 -4.66 9.14 1.42
C ALA A 21 -3.18 9.12 1.00
N ALA A 22 -2.31 8.53 1.82
CA ALA A 22 -0.90 8.36 1.48
C ALA A 22 -0.71 7.35 0.34
N ALA A 23 -1.48 6.26 0.33
CA ALA A 23 -1.44 5.25 -0.72
C ALA A 23 -1.92 5.79 -2.08
N GLN A 24 -2.94 6.64 -2.08
CA GLN A 24 -3.37 7.39 -3.26
C GLN A 24 -2.26 8.33 -3.75
N GLY A 25 -1.55 9.00 -2.83
CA GLY A 25 -0.37 9.80 -3.14
C GLY A 25 0.73 9.00 -3.85
N LEU A 26 0.99 7.76 -3.43
CA LEU A 26 1.93 6.85 -4.11
C LEU A 26 1.47 6.52 -5.53
N SER A 27 0.17 6.26 -5.74
CA SER A 27 -0.39 6.03 -7.08
C SER A 27 -0.20 7.25 -7.99
N ALA A 28 -0.50 8.44 -7.48
CA ALA A 28 -0.34 9.69 -8.21
C ALA A 28 1.13 9.95 -8.59
N ALA A 29 2.08 9.61 -7.70
CA ALA A 29 3.52 9.77 -7.95
C ALA A 29 4.01 8.94 -9.15
N VAL A 30 3.34 7.82 -9.47
CA VAL A 30 3.61 6.99 -10.65
C VAL A 30 2.59 7.19 -11.78
N SER A 31 1.85 8.30 -11.75
CA SER A 31 0.85 8.69 -12.76
C SER A 31 -0.30 7.69 -12.94
N TRP A 32 -0.61 6.92 -11.90
CA TRP A 32 -1.80 6.07 -11.91
C TRP A 32 -3.05 6.91 -11.56
N PRO A 33 -4.15 6.80 -12.32
CA PRO A 33 -5.32 7.67 -12.19
C PRO A 33 -6.25 7.26 -11.03
N HIS A 34 -5.75 6.54 -10.02
CA HIS A 34 -6.54 6.12 -8.87
C HIS A 34 -6.90 7.33 -8.01
N ARG A 35 -8.20 7.53 -7.81
CA ARG A 35 -8.72 8.51 -6.86
C ARG A 35 -8.77 7.90 -5.46
N LEU A 36 -9.00 8.76 -4.46
CA LEU A 36 -9.09 8.28 -3.08
C LEU A 36 -10.29 7.35 -2.88
N GLU A 37 -11.39 7.60 -3.59
CA GLU A 37 -12.61 6.78 -3.53
C GLU A 37 -12.36 5.39 -4.11
N ASP A 38 -11.54 5.28 -5.16
CA ASP A 38 -11.14 3.99 -5.74
C ASP A 38 -10.37 3.17 -4.69
N TRP A 39 -9.44 3.82 -3.97
CA TRP A 39 -8.69 3.22 -2.87
C TRP A 39 -9.58 2.76 -1.71
N GLN A 40 -10.53 3.60 -1.30
CA GLN A 40 -11.50 3.26 -0.23
C GLN A 40 -12.36 2.06 -0.62
N PHE A 41 -12.88 2.06 -1.86
CA PHE A 41 -13.69 0.96 -2.37
C PHE A 41 -12.89 -0.36 -2.42
N LEU A 42 -11.69 -0.31 -2.99
CA LEU A 42 -10.82 -1.49 -3.13
C LEU A 42 -10.34 -2.01 -1.76
N HIS A 43 -10.02 -1.11 -0.82
CA HIS A 43 -9.66 -1.49 0.57
C HIS A 43 -10.80 -2.20 1.29
N ALA A 44 -12.03 -1.70 1.17
CA ALA A 44 -13.20 -2.30 1.81
C ALA A 44 -13.51 -3.73 1.32
N LEU A 45 -13.09 -4.08 0.11
CA LEU A 45 -13.33 -5.41 -0.49
C LEU A 45 -12.18 -6.40 -0.28
N GLY A 46 -11.02 -5.93 0.19
CA GLY A 46 -9.78 -6.70 0.20
C GLY A 46 -9.03 -6.66 1.53
N GLN A 47 -7.83 -7.22 1.51
CA GLN A 47 -6.88 -7.14 2.61
C GLN A 47 -5.58 -6.57 2.09
N GLY A 48 -4.98 -5.66 2.86
CA GLY A 48 -3.78 -4.95 2.45
C GLY A 48 -2.67 -5.00 3.48
N VAL A 49 -1.44 -4.90 2.97
CA VAL A 49 -0.24 -4.66 3.76
C VAL A 49 0.34 -3.30 3.38
N ALA A 50 0.80 -2.57 4.38
CA ALA A 50 1.55 -1.33 4.26
C ALA A 50 3.02 -1.60 4.60
N ALA A 51 3.93 -1.08 3.78
CA ALA A 51 5.34 -0.97 4.11
C ALA A 51 5.59 0.42 4.70
N GLU A 52 6.02 0.47 5.96
CA GLU A 52 6.26 1.72 6.69
C GLU A 52 7.71 1.81 7.17
N ALA A 53 8.34 2.96 7.00
CA ALA A 53 9.58 3.31 7.69
C ALA A 53 9.48 4.75 8.20
N GLU A 54 9.98 5.02 9.41
CA GLU A 54 9.98 6.36 10.01
C GLU A 54 8.59 7.04 10.02
N GLY A 55 7.52 6.26 10.22
CA GLY A 55 6.14 6.75 10.20
C GLY A 55 5.61 7.14 8.82
N ARG A 56 6.35 6.85 7.74
CA ARG A 56 5.97 7.13 6.36
C ARG A 56 5.60 5.84 5.64
N LEU A 57 4.47 5.89 4.93
CA LEU A 57 4.08 4.83 4.00
C LEU A 57 5.00 4.87 2.78
N LEU A 58 5.72 3.78 2.54
CA LEU A 58 6.63 3.63 1.40
C LEU A 58 6.02 2.81 0.27
N GLY A 59 5.06 1.95 0.58
CA GLY A 59 4.44 1.05 -0.39
C GLY A 59 3.25 0.31 0.21
N THR A 60 2.50 -0.32 -0.68
CA THR A 60 1.31 -1.09 -0.33
C THR A 60 1.31 -2.41 -1.09
N ALA A 61 0.47 -3.34 -0.69
CA ALA A 61 0.06 -4.45 -1.54
C ALA A 61 -1.34 -4.88 -1.09
N MET A 62 -2.24 -5.09 -2.05
CA MET A 62 -3.60 -5.53 -1.79
C MET A 62 -3.87 -6.90 -2.39
N GLY A 63 -4.73 -7.67 -1.74
CA GLY A 63 -5.27 -8.93 -2.24
C GLY A 63 -6.78 -9.04 -2.05
N TRP A 64 -7.44 -9.61 -3.06
CA TRP A 64 -8.88 -9.92 -3.06
C TRP A 64 -9.07 -11.39 -3.34
N ARG A 65 -9.95 -12.04 -2.56
CA ARG A 65 -10.26 -13.46 -2.72
C ARG A 65 -11.60 -13.62 -3.42
N PHE A 66 -11.64 -14.49 -4.43
CA PHE A 66 -12.88 -14.93 -5.07
C PHE A 66 -13.02 -16.42 -4.78
N GLY A 67 -13.81 -16.74 -3.75
CA GLY A 67 -13.91 -18.11 -3.24
C GLY A 67 -12.59 -18.64 -2.66
N ALA A 68 -12.43 -19.97 -2.68
CA ALA A 68 -11.31 -20.65 -2.04
C ALA A 68 -10.04 -20.72 -2.89
N ALA A 69 -10.17 -20.67 -4.22
CA ALA A 69 -9.08 -21.02 -5.14
C ALA A 69 -8.66 -19.90 -6.09
N GLN A 70 -9.36 -18.76 -6.09
CA GLN A 70 -9.04 -17.64 -7.00
C GLN A 70 -8.88 -16.35 -6.22
N GLY A 71 -8.14 -15.42 -6.79
CA GLY A 71 -7.96 -14.08 -6.25
C GLY A 71 -7.21 -13.19 -7.22
N ALA A 72 -7.14 -11.91 -6.85
CA ALA A 72 -6.34 -10.92 -7.54
C ALA A 72 -5.40 -10.24 -6.54
N LEU A 73 -4.24 -9.81 -7.04
CA LEU A 73 -3.33 -8.91 -6.36
C LEU A 73 -3.28 -7.59 -7.13
N GLY A 74 -3.05 -6.49 -6.44
CA GLY A 74 -3.00 -5.18 -7.06
C GLY A 74 -2.68 -4.10 -6.04
N LEU A 75 -2.65 -2.84 -6.50
CA LEU A 75 -2.28 -1.69 -5.68
C LEU A 75 -0.95 -1.93 -4.93
N VAL A 76 0.03 -2.45 -5.67
CA VAL A 76 1.40 -2.73 -5.24
C VAL A 76 2.31 -1.55 -5.59
#